data_AF-A0AAE3W3J4-F1
#
_entry.id   AF-A0AAE3W3J4-F1
#
_cell.length_a   1.000
_cell.length_b   1.000
_cell.length_c   1.000
_cell.angle_alpha   90.00
_cell.angle_beta   90.00
_cell.angle_gamma   90.00
#
_symmetry.space_group_name_H-M   'P 1'
#
loop_
_entity.id
_entity.type
_entity.pdbx_description
1 polymer ?
#
loop_
_entity_poly.entity_id
_entity_poly.type
_entity_poly.pdbx_seq_one_letter_code
_entity_poly.pdbx_strand_id
1 'polypeptide(L)'
;MDFEIRDRSVVQGRRRLTREREAYLALVGQGVGTAEACRVVGINVRTGRRWRNGRNPTGREKAAPPITAGPSPSVRGRFLNEEERLYIADRRREQASVRQIAVELDREPSTISRELRRNAHPVSGDYRPHAAQARAQARRSRPKISKIAASPELRQAVQDRLDLKWSPEQIVRRSGGTFPTARRCTWPARRSTRRSTYKAAARYAAS
;
A
#
# COMPACT_ATOMS: atom_id res chain seq x y z
N MET A 1 -44.29 -11.13 -36.07
CA MET A 1 -44.26 -10.95 -34.60
C MET A 1 -42.81 -10.79 -34.22
N ASP A 2 -42.34 -9.55 -34.28
CA ASP A 2 -40.95 -9.19 -33.99
C ASP A 2 -40.76 -9.15 -32.48
N PHE A 3 -39.85 -9.99 -31.98
CA PHE A 3 -39.46 -9.98 -30.57
C PHE A 3 -38.25 -9.07 -30.42
N GLU A 4 -38.47 -7.84 -29.98
CA GLU A 4 -37.41 -6.96 -29.50
C GLU A 4 -36.77 -7.57 -28.25
N ILE A 5 -35.58 -8.15 -28.40
CA ILE A 5 -34.73 -8.55 -27.29
C ILE A 5 -34.19 -7.26 -26.66
N ARG A 6 -34.76 -6.87 -25.51
CA ARG A 6 -34.21 -5.78 -24.68
C ARG A 6 -32.71 -5.99 -24.46
N ASP A 7 -31.92 -4.97 -24.78
CA ASP A 7 -30.48 -4.90 -24.48
C ASP A 7 -30.25 -5.08 -22.97
N ARG A 8 -29.83 -6.28 -22.59
CA ARG A 8 -29.45 -6.64 -21.22
C ARG A 8 -27.94 -6.78 -21.13
N SER A 9 -27.16 -5.72 -21.30
CA SER A 9 -25.80 -5.71 -20.75
C SER A 9 -25.08 -4.36 -20.80
N VAL A 10 -25.45 -3.41 -19.94
CA VAL A 10 -24.40 -2.55 -19.36
C VAL A 10 -23.65 -3.44 -18.36
N VAL A 11 -22.58 -4.10 -18.81
CA VAL A 11 -21.66 -4.82 -17.92
C VAL A 11 -20.98 -3.78 -17.05
N GLN A 12 -21.63 -3.36 -15.96
CA GLN A 12 -20.99 -2.61 -14.92
C GLN A 12 -19.88 -3.51 -14.36
N GLY A 13 -18.63 -3.17 -14.69
CA GLY A 13 -17.46 -3.83 -14.12
C GLY A 13 -17.56 -3.88 -12.59
N ARG A 14 -16.76 -4.75 -11.98
CA ARG A 14 -16.78 -5.05 -10.54
C ARG A 14 -16.78 -3.76 -9.67
N ARG A 15 -17.96 -3.28 -9.28
CA ARG A 15 -18.13 -2.08 -8.46
C ARG A 15 -17.50 -2.30 -7.10
N ARG A 16 -16.64 -1.38 -6.67
CA ARG A 16 -16.05 -1.41 -5.33
C ARG A 16 -17.10 -0.95 -4.33
N LEU A 17 -17.51 -1.86 -3.46
CA LEU A 17 -18.52 -1.65 -2.43
C LEU A 17 -17.93 -0.96 -1.19
N THR A 18 -17.29 0.20 -1.34
CA THR A 18 -16.59 0.86 -0.23
C THR A 18 -17.56 1.46 0.79
N ARG A 19 -18.58 2.20 0.33
CA ARG A 19 -19.60 2.84 1.20
C ARG A 19 -20.48 1.79 1.88
N GLU A 20 -20.88 0.78 1.13
CA GLU A 20 -21.68 -0.35 1.61
C GLU A 20 -20.91 -1.15 2.66
N ARG A 21 -19.59 -1.29 2.47
CA ARG A 21 -18.71 -1.93 3.46
C ARG A 21 -18.63 -1.13 4.76
N GLU A 22 -18.48 0.19 4.69
CA GLU A 22 -18.50 1.05 5.89
C GLU A 22 -19.84 0.96 6.63
N ALA A 23 -20.96 1.08 5.92
CA ALA A 23 -22.30 0.96 6.49
C ALA A 23 -22.56 -0.42 7.14
N TYR A 24 -22.13 -1.50 6.48
CA TYR A 24 -22.21 -2.86 7.04
C TYR A 24 -21.41 -2.99 8.34
N LEU A 25 -20.18 -2.47 8.37
CA LEU A 25 -19.32 -2.54 9.56
C LEU A 25 -19.90 -1.72 10.72
N ALA A 26 -20.50 -0.56 10.45
CA ALA A 26 -21.15 0.25 11.46
C ALA A 26 -22.32 -0.50 12.12
N LEU A 27 -23.22 -1.10 11.32
CA LEU A 27 -24.35 -1.90 11.83
C LEU A 27 -23.87 -3.10 12.65
N VAL A 28 -22.85 -3.81 12.15
CA VAL A 28 -22.26 -4.94 12.87
C VAL A 28 -21.59 -4.50 14.17
N GLY A 29 -20.93 -3.33 14.19
CA GLY A 29 -20.35 -2.75 15.40
C GLY A 29 -21.40 -2.36 16.45
N GLN A 30 -22.62 -2.05 16.03
CA GLN A 30 -23.79 -1.82 16.89
C GLN A 30 -24.46 -3.11 17.38
N GLY A 31 -23.94 -4.29 17.01
CA GLY A 31 -24.48 -5.59 17.40
C GLY A 31 -25.54 -6.16 16.45
N VAL A 32 -25.85 -5.47 15.34
CA VAL A 32 -26.83 -5.96 14.35
C VAL A 32 -26.33 -7.26 13.70
N GLY A 33 -27.25 -8.22 13.56
CA GLY A 33 -26.96 -9.51 12.95
C GLY A 33 -26.51 -9.37 11.48
N THR A 34 -25.60 -10.25 11.02
CA THR A 34 -25.04 -10.19 9.65
C THR A 34 -26.12 -10.15 8.57
N ALA A 35 -27.16 -10.97 8.70
CA ALA A 35 -28.22 -11.08 7.72
C ALA A 35 -29.11 -9.84 7.65
N GLU A 36 -29.33 -9.18 8.79
CA GLU A 36 -30.09 -7.94 8.89
C GLU A 36 -29.27 -6.76 8.37
N ALA A 37 -28.00 -6.65 8.76
CA ALA A 37 -27.09 -5.65 8.24
C ALA A 37 -26.95 -5.73 6.70
N CYS A 38 -26.92 -6.94 6.13
CA CYS A 38 -26.90 -7.12 4.67
C CYS A 38 -28.19 -6.65 4.00
N ARG A 39 -29.36 -6.87 4.62
CA ARG A 39 -30.65 -6.39 4.13
C ARG A 39 -30.72 -4.87 4.11
N VAL A 40 -30.30 -4.22 5.20
CA VAL A 40 -30.28 -2.75 5.34
C VAL A 40 -29.34 -2.10 4.31
N VAL A 41 -28.17 -2.71 4.07
CA VAL A 41 -27.16 -2.17 3.15
C VAL A 41 -27.42 -2.53 1.68
N GLY A 42 -28.28 -3.52 1.40
CA GLY A 42 -28.56 -3.98 0.04
C GLY A 42 -27.46 -4.85 -0.57
N ILE A 43 -26.77 -5.66 0.25
CA ILE A 43 -25.69 -6.56 -0.20
C ILE A 43 -26.05 -8.03 0.01
N ASN A 44 -25.42 -8.92 -0.77
CA ASN A 44 -25.59 -10.36 -0.59
C ASN A 44 -25.00 -10.83 0.75
N VAL A 45 -25.73 -11.67 1.49
CA VAL A 45 -25.32 -12.21 2.80
C VAL A 45 -23.96 -12.93 2.76
N ARG A 46 -23.61 -13.58 1.64
CA ARG A 46 -22.31 -14.22 1.44
C ARG A 46 -21.17 -13.20 1.37
N THR A 47 -21.43 -12.02 0.81
CA THR A 47 -20.49 -10.90 0.80
C THR A 47 -20.25 -10.37 2.21
N GLY A 48 -21.31 -10.15 2.99
CA GLY A 48 -21.20 -9.74 4.40
C GLY A 48 -20.47 -10.77 5.27
N ARG A 49 -20.79 -12.08 5.12
CA ARG A 49 -20.07 -13.16 5.81
C ARG A 49 -18.59 -13.22 5.43
N ARG A 50 -18.25 -13.02 4.15
CA ARG A 50 -16.86 -12.94 3.68
C ARG A 50 -16.14 -11.73 4.30
N TRP A 51 -16.83 -10.61 4.47
CA TRP A 51 -16.25 -9.43 5.13
C TRP A 51 -16.00 -9.67 6.62
N ARG A 52 -16.94 -10.30 7.32
CA ARG A 52 -16.85 -10.58 8.75
C ARG A 52 -15.85 -11.69 9.08
N ASN A 53 -15.83 -12.78 8.30
CA ASN A 53 -15.06 -13.98 8.63
C ASN A 53 -13.77 -14.12 7.80
N GLY A 54 -13.57 -13.23 6.83
CA GLY A 54 -12.49 -13.37 5.86
C GLY A 54 -12.76 -14.50 4.85
N ARG A 55 -11.71 -14.87 4.13
CA ARG A 55 -11.68 -15.91 3.12
C ARG A 55 -10.44 -16.78 3.29
N ASN A 56 -10.62 -18.09 3.41
CA ASN A 56 -9.53 -19.06 3.33
C ASN A 56 -8.95 -19.12 1.90
N PRO A 57 -7.64 -19.43 1.75
CA PRO A 57 -7.04 -19.57 0.44
C PRO A 57 -7.67 -20.75 -0.31
N THR A 58 -8.00 -20.57 -1.59
CA THR A 58 -8.54 -21.63 -2.45
C THR A 58 -7.87 -21.59 -3.81
N GLY A 59 -7.12 -22.63 -4.16
CA GLY A 59 -6.37 -22.71 -5.41
C GLY A 59 -5.37 -21.56 -5.57
N ARG A 60 -5.55 -20.72 -6.60
CA ARG A 60 -4.70 -19.55 -6.88
C ARG A 60 -5.10 -18.28 -6.11
N GLU A 61 -6.23 -18.30 -5.41
CA GLU A 61 -6.75 -17.12 -4.71
C GLU A 61 -6.18 -17.03 -3.29
N LYS A 62 -5.60 -15.87 -2.99
CA LYS A 62 -4.99 -15.60 -1.68
C LYS A 62 -6.05 -15.51 -0.58
N ALA A 63 -5.64 -15.89 0.63
CA ALA A 63 -6.43 -15.66 1.83
C ALA A 63 -6.70 -14.15 2.02
N ALA A 64 -7.88 -13.81 2.54
CA ALA A 64 -8.22 -12.46 2.96
C ALA A 64 -8.65 -12.51 4.44
N PRO A 65 -8.02 -11.75 5.34
CA PRO A 65 -8.42 -11.77 6.74
C PRO A 65 -9.84 -11.15 6.93
N PRO A 66 -10.52 -11.48 8.05
CA PRO A 66 -11.65 -10.72 8.56
C PRO A 66 -11.37 -9.22 8.55
N ILE A 67 -12.36 -8.41 8.17
CA ILE A 67 -12.22 -6.95 8.22
C ILE A 67 -12.31 -6.43 9.66
N THR A 68 -13.02 -7.17 10.52
CA THR A 68 -13.12 -6.90 11.95
C THR A 68 -11.87 -7.36 12.73
N ALA A 69 -10.92 -8.04 12.08
CA ALA A 69 -9.63 -8.21 12.71
C ALA A 69 -9.07 -6.79 12.94
N GLY A 70 -8.89 -6.41 14.20
CA GLY A 70 -8.17 -5.20 14.56
C GLY A 70 -6.78 -5.18 13.91
N PRO A 71 -6.00 -4.10 14.10
CA PRO A 71 -4.61 -4.11 13.66
C PRO A 71 -3.98 -5.43 14.08
N SER A 72 -3.48 -6.19 13.08
CA SER A 72 -2.84 -7.48 13.32
C SER A 72 -1.86 -7.31 14.48
N PRO A 73 -1.90 -8.17 15.51
CA PRO A 73 -0.96 -8.05 16.62
C PRO A 73 0.44 -8.01 16.03
N SER A 74 1.13 -6.94 16.41
CA SER A 74 2.43 -6.49 15.95
C SER A 74 3.31 -7.64 15.45
N VAL A 75 3.32 -7.85 14.12
CA VAL A 75 4.32 -8.71 13.50
C VAL A 75 5.66 -8.04 13.81
N ARG A 76 6.46 -8.67 14.67
CA ARG A 76 7.81 -8.21 15.03
C ARG A 76 8.59 -7.91 13.76
N GLY A 77 8.60 -6.63 13.39
CA GLY A 77 9.28 -6.16 12.21
C GLY A 77 10.75 -5.90 12.52
N ARG A 78 11.56 -5.83 11.45
CA ARG A 78 12.92 -5.27 11.50
C ARG A 78 12.95 -3.84 12.07
N PHE A 79 11.84 -3.12 12.00
CA PHE A 79 11.72 -1.73 12.44
C PHE A 79 10.66 -1.61 13.54
N LEU A 80 10.85 -0.61 14.42
CA LEU A 80 9.86 -0.24 15.44
C LEU A 80 8.56 0.23 14.79
N ASN A 81 7.44 -0.34 15.22
CA ASN A 81 6.10 0.06 14.82
C ASN A 81 5.60 1.26 15.64
N GLU A 82 4.38 1.71 15.37
CA GLU A 82 3.81 2.89 16.05
C GLU A 82 3.46 2.64 17.51
N GLU A 83 2.93 1.46 17.84
CA GLU A 83 2.60 1.05 19.21
C GLU A 83 3.87 0.99 20.09
N GLU A 84 4.93 0.37 19.61
CA GLU A 84 6.24 0.34 20.27
C GLU A 84 6.79 1.76 20.48
N ARG A 85 6.58 2.67 19.52
CA ARG A 85 7.00 4.07 19.65
C ARG A 85 6.21 4.82 20.71
N LEU A 86 4.89 4.59 20.79
CA LEU A 86 4.04 5.16 21.84
C LEU A 86 4.47 4.65 23.22
N TYR A 87 4.68 3.33 23.34
CA TYR A 87 5.16 2.72 24.58
C TYR A 87 6.51 3.31 25.04
N ILE A 88 7.47 3.47 24.13
CA ILE A 88 8.74 4.16 24.44
C ILE A 88 8.48 5.57 24.99
N ALA A 89 7.54 6.33 24.41
CA ALA A 89 7.24 7.69 24.86
C ALA A 89 6.67 7.71 26.28
N ASP A 90 5.73 6.82 26.59
CA ASP A 90 5.10 6.74 27.90
C ASP A 90 6.12 6.32 28.97
N ARG A 91 6.91 5.28 28.71
CA ARG A 91 7.98 4.85 29.63
C ARG A 91 9.05 5.92 29.85
N ARG A 92 9.33 6.75 28.84
CA ARG A 92 10.24 7.90 29.00
C ARG A 92 9.66 9.01 29.87
N ARG A 93 8.35 9.22 29.87
CA ARG A 93 7.66 10.14 30.80
C ARG A 93 7.74 9.64 32.23
N GLU A 94 7.66 8.33 32.41
CA GLU A 94 7.88 7.64 33.69
C GLU A 94 9.37 7.50 34.07
N GLN A 95 10.27 8.15 33.33
CA GLN A 95 11.72 8.16 33.56
C GLN A 95 12.39 6.78 33.52
N ALA A 96 11.77 5.78 32.87
CA ALA A 96 12.37 4.47 32.72
C ALA A 96 13.68 4.52 31.92
N SER A 97 14.60 3.63 32.29
CA SER A 97 15.89 3.49 31.61
C SER A 97 15.72 2.82 30.24
N VAL A 98 16.64 3.11 29.31
CA VAL A 98 16.64 2.49 27.98
C VAL A 98 16.69 0.96 28.06
N ARG A 99 17.39 0.40 29.06
CA ARG A 99 17.48 -1.06 29.27
C ARG A 99 16.16 -1.67 29.73
N GLN A 100 15.43 -1.01 30.62
CA GLN A 100 14.10 -1.47 31.06
C GLN A 100 13.13 -1.50 29.89
N ILE A 101 13.04 -0.40 29.13
CA ILE A 101 12.17 -0.30 27.95
C ILE A 101 12.51 -1.38 26.91
N ALA A 102 13.81 -1.65 26.73
CA ALA A 102 14.29 -2.68 25.82
C ALA A 102 13.85 -4.09 26.26
N VAL A 103 13.93 -4.41 27.55
CA VAL A 103 13.45 -5.68 28.11
C VAL A 103 11.93 -5.81 27.96
N GLU A 104 11.18 -4.76 28.30
CA GLU A 104 9.71 -4.74 28.22
C GLU A 104 9.19 -4.96 26.79
N LEU A 105 9.86 -4.36 25.79
CA LEU A 105 9.50 -4.50 24.39
C LEU A 105 10.15 -5.71 23.69
N ASP A 106 10.97 -6.49 24.41
CA ASP A 106 11.79 -7.56 23.82
C ASP A 106 12.62 -7.07 22.61
N ARG A 107 13.28 -5.92 22.79
CA ARG A 107 14.13 -5.26 21.80
C ARG A 107 15.54 -5.07 22.33
N GLU A 108 16.48 -4.92 21.40
CA GLU A 108 17.87 -4.68 21.73
C GLU A 108 18.06 -3.22 22.21
N PRO A 109 18.77 -2.97 23.33
CA PRO A 109 18.91 -1.62 23.90
C PRO A 109 19.47 -0.59 22.92
N SER A 110 20.36 -0.98 22.00
CA SER A 110 20.87 -0.04 21.00
C SER A 110 19.79 0.39 20.01
N THR A 111 18.76 -0.42 19.75
CA THR A 111 17.62 -0.04 18.92
C THR A 111 16.85 1.11 19.56
N ILE A 112 16.52 0.99 20.84
CA ILE A 112 15.81 2.04 21.59
C ILE A 112 16.69 3.30 21.73
N SER A 113 17.97 3.16 22.04
CA SER A 113 18.91 4.31 22.09
C SER A 113 19.01 5.05 20.75
N ARG A 114 19.16 4.31 19.64
CA ARG A 114 19.24 4.89 18.29
C ARG A 114 17.93 5.56 17.89
N GLU A 115 16.80 5.01 18.31
CA GLU A 115 15.48 5.58 18.07
C GLU A 115 15.36 6.94 18.75
N LEU A 116 15.58 6.99 20.06
CA LEU A 116 15.49 8.21 20.86
C LEU A 116 16.44 9.30 20.34
N ARG A 117 17.70 8.94 20.09
CA ARG A 117 18.71 9.89 19.60
C ARG A 117 18.37 10.49 18.24
N ARG A 118 17.81 9.71 17.32
CA ARG A 118 17.49 10.18 15.95
C ARG A 118 16.21 11.01 15.88
N ASN A 119 15.33 10.89 16.87
CA ASN A 119 13.98 11.45 16.83
C ASN A 119 13.66 12.36 18.03
N ALA A 120 14.66 12.67 18.87
CA ALA A 120 14.56 13.74 19.86
C ALA A 120 14.34 15.09 19.17
N HIS A 121 13.49 15.92 19.76
CA HIS A 121 13.28 17.28 19.28
C HIS A 121 14.56 18.11 19.50
N PRO A 122 15.07 18.82 18.48
CA PRO A 122 16.38 19.48 18.55
C PRO A 122 16.48 20.58 19.61
N VAL A 123 15.35 21.20 19.97
CA VAL A 123 15.32 22.30 20.95
C VAL A 123 14.89 21.83 22.34
N SER A 124 13.83 21.02 22.41
CA SER A 124 13.23 20.62 23.70
C SER A 124 13.72 19.26 24.19
N GLY A 125 14.40 18.47 23.36
CA GLY A 125 14.82 17.10 23.68
C GLY A 125 13.68 16.07 23.73
N ASP A 126 12.42 16.52 23.62
CA ASP A 126 11.26 15.64 23.74
C ASP A 126 11.19 14.60 22.64
N TYR A 127 10.80 13.39 23.01
CA TYR A 127 10.53 12.32 22.07
C TYR A 127 9.06 12.35 21.62
N ARG A 128 8.82 12.56 20.33
CA ARG A 128 7.47 12.64 19.73
C ARG A 128 7.18 11.41 18.85
N PRO A 129 6.36 10.46 19.30
CA PRO A 129 6.21 9.14 18.64
C PRO A 129 5.62 9.23 17.23
N HIS A 130 4.53 9.99 17.02
CA HIS A 130 3.91 10.14 15.70
C HIS A 130 4.85 10.84 14.69
N ALA A 131 5.59 11.87 15.13
CA ALA A 131 6.57 12.53 14.28
C ALA A 131 7.72 11.57 13.90
N ALA A 132 8.16 10.73 14.84
CA ALA A 132 9.17 9.71 14.59
C ALA A 132 8.67 8.64 13.59
N GLN A 133 7.40 8.22 13.71
CA GLN A 133 6.75 7.31 12.77
C GLN A 133 6.66 7.92 11.36
N ALA A 134 6.19 9.16 11.24
CA ALA A 134 6.11 9.87 9.96
C ALA A 134 7.50 9.97 9.28
N ARG A 135 8.55 10.32 10.03
CA ARG A 135 9.93 10.33 9.52
C ARG A 135 10.41 8.95 9.09
N ALA A 136 10.08 7.90 9.83
CA ALA A 136 10.43 6.53 9.46
C ALA A 136 9.73 6.10 8.16
N GLN A 137 8.46 6.45 7.98
CA GLN A 137 7.70 6.19 6.75
C GLN A 137 8.24 6.98 5.56
N ALA A 138 8.58 8.27 5.76
CA ALA A 138 9.21 9.09 4.74
C ALA A 138 10.56 8.50 4.28
N ARG A 139 11.42 8.07 5.21
CA ARG A 139 12.71 7.41 4.89
C ARG A 139 12.53 6.05 4.21
N ARG A 140 11.46 5.32 4.54
CA ARG A 140 11.13 4.04 3.91
C ARG A 140 10.71 4.22 2.45
N SER A 141 10.02 5.32 2.17
CA SER A 141 9.74 5.78 0.81
C SER A 141 11.04 6.24 0.20
N ARG A 142 11.80 5.31 -0.40
CA ARG A 142 12.96 5.64 -1.23
C ARG A 142 12.53 5.57 -2.70
N PRO A 143 11.75 6.55 -3.20
CA PRO A 143 11.42 6.58 -4.61
C PRO A 143 12.74 6.78 -5.37
N LYS A 144 13.17 5.75 -6.08
CA LYS A 144 14.18 5.96 -7.12
C LYS A 144 13.50 6.83 -8.17
N ILE A 145 14.10 7.98 -8.51
CA ILE A 145 13.65 8.78 -9.65
C ILE A 145 13.51 7.80 -10.81
N SER A 146 12.28 7.69 -11.34
CA SER A 146 12.03 6.74 -12.41
C SER A 146 12.84 7.18 -13.63
N LYS A 147 13.30 6.24 -14.45
CA LYS A 147 14.12 6.57 -15.63
C LYS A 147 13.40 7.55 -16.56
N ILE A 148 12.08 7.45 -16.65
CA ILE A 148 11.20 8.33 -17.43
C ILE A 148 11.12 9.72 -16.79
N ALA A 149 11.06 9.81 -15.46
CA ALA A 149 11.05 11.10 -14.78
C ALA A 149 12.40 11.84 -14.91
N ALA A 150 13.50 11.10 -15.01
CA ALA A 150 14.85 11.65 -15.13
C ALA A 150 15.24 12.14 -16.53
N SER A 151 14.57 11.67 -17.60
CA SER A 151 14.87 12.05 -18.99
C SER A 151 13.64 12.65 -19.67
N PRO A 152 13.61 13.97 -19.92
CA PRO A 152 12.53 14.64 -20.64
C PRO A 152 12.31 14.06 -22.04
N GLU A 153 13.38 13.73 -22.76
CA GLU A 153 13.32 13.09 -24.09
C GLU A 153 12.62 11.72 -24.04
N LEU A 154 12.97 10.91 -23.03
CA LEU A 154 12.34 9.62 -22.80
C LEU A 154 10.87 9.78 -22.42
N ARG A 155 10.53 10.80 -21.62
CA ARG A 155 9.16 11.12 -21.25
C ARG A 155 8.33 11.49 -22.46
N GLN A 156 8.81 12.40 -23.30
CA GLN A 156 8.10 12.81 -24.51
C GLN A 156 7.88 11.63 -25.45
N ALA A 157 8.93 10.84 -25.73
CA ALA A 157 8.83 9.69 -26.60
C ALA A 157 7.89 8.58 -26.07
N VAL A 158 7.68 8.51 -24.75
CA VAL A 158 6.67 7.62 -24.16
C VAL A 158 5.27 8.23 -24.29
N GLN A 159 5.13 9.54 -24.04
CA GLN A 159 3.88 10.27 -24.18
C GLN A 159 3.32 10.20 -25.61
N ASP A 160 4.13 10.52 -26.61
CA ASP A 160 3.71 10.50 -28.02
C ASP A 160 3.14 9.13 -28.44
N ARG A 161 3.68 8.05 -27.87
CA ARG A 161 3.23 6.68 -28.17
C ARG A 161 1.99 6.29 -27.36
N LEU A 162 1.83 6.83 -26.15
CA LEU A 162 0.58 6.69 -25.40
C LEU A 162 -0.56 7.44 -26.10
N ASP A 163 -0.30 8.61 -26.68
CA ASP A 163 -1.27 9.39 -27.45
C ASP A 163 -1.74 8.62 -28.70
N LEU A 164 -0.86 7.80 -29.27
CA LEU A 164 -1.20 6.85 -30.34
C LEU A 164 -1.95 5.58 -29.85
N LYS A 165 -2.38 5.54 -28.59
CA LYS A 165 -3.07 4.43 -27.92
C LYS A 165 -2.26 3.12 -27.85
N TRP A 166 -0.93 3.21 -27.82
CA TRP A 166 -0.11 2.01 -27.69
C TRP A 166 -0.13 1.48 -26.27
N SER A 167 -0.18 0.16 -26.13
CA SER A 167 -0.01 -0.48 -24.84
C SER A 167 1.43 -0.29 -24.33
N PRO A 168 1.66 -0.24 -23.00
CA PRO A 168 3.00 -0.13 -22.43
C PRO A 168 3.97 -1.23 -22.92
N GLU A 169 3.45 -2.41 -23.28
CA GLU A 169 4.22 -3.53 -23.83
C GLU A 169 4.69 -3.24 -25.26
N GLN A 170 3.82 -2.63 -26.08
CA GLN A 170 4.15 -2.21 -27.45
C GLN A 170 5.23 -1.12 -27.45
N ILE A 171 5.13 -0.14 -26.54
CA ILE A 171 6.11 0.93 -26.38
C ILE A 171 7.49 0.37 -26.05
N VAL A 172 7.59 -0.55 -25.09
CA VAL A 172 8.87 -1.16 -24.69
C VAL A 172 9.44 -2.07 -25.78
N ARG A 173 8.58 -2.85 -26.47
CA ARG A 173 9.00 -3.79 -27.52
C ARG A 173 9.52 -3.08 -28.77
N ARG A 174 8.84 -2.02 -29.21
CA ARG A 174 9.23 -1.24 -30.40
C ARG A 174 10.49 -0.41 -30.17
N SER A 175 10.72 0.06 -28.94
CA SER A 175 11.89 0.89 -28.62
C SER A 175 13.22 0.11 -28.63
N GLY A 176 13.21 -1.20 -28.89
CA GLY A 176 14.42 -1.99 -29.16
C GLY A 176 15.46 -2.06 -28.02
N GLY A 177 15.17 -1.52 -26.84
CA GLY A 177 16.17 -1.28 -25.79
C GLY A 177 17.01 -0.01 -26.00
N THR A 178 16.83 0.71 -27.12
CA THR A 178 17.53 1.95 -27.44
C THR A 178 16.61 3.13 -27.12
N PHE A 179 16.62 3.53 -25.85
CA PHE A 179 16.09 4.83 -25.47
C PHE A 179 17.21 5.87 -25.58
N PRO A 180 16.96 7.10 -26.02
CA PRO A 180 17.94 8.17 -25.94
C PRO A 180 18.26 8.36 -24.45
N THR A 181 19.44 7.87 -24.08
CA THR A 181 20.00 8.03 -22.74
C THR A 181 20.97 9.19 -22.85
N ALA A 182 20.70 10.27 -22.10
CA ALA A 182 21.69 11.31 -21.88
C ALA A 182 22.98 10.65 -21.35
N ARG A 183 24.01 10.65 -22.22
CA ARG A 183 25.43 10.33 -22.02
C ARG A 183 25.81 9.17 -21.08
N ARG A 184 26.41 8.13 -21.70
CA ARG A 184 27.27 7.06 -21.12
C ARG A 184 26.68 6.28 -19.94
N CYS A 185 25.76 5.37 -20.25
CA CYS A 185 25.61 4.12 -19.50
C CYS A 185 25.27 3.01 -20.49
N THR A 186 26.26 2.23 -20.91
CA THR A 186 26.05 0.98 -21.66
C THR A 186 25.46 -0.05 -20.70
N TRP A 187 24.21 -0.43 -20.90
CA TRP A 187 23.56 -1.48 -20.11
C TRP A 187 23.54 -2.78 -20.92
N PRO A 188 24.04 -3.91 -20.40
CA PRO A 188 23.75 -5.20 -21.00
C PRO A 188 22.26 -5.52 -20.85
N ALA A 189 21.67 -6.00 -21.95
CA ALA A 189 20.25 -6.32 -22.07
C ALA A 189 19.85 -7.55 -21.22
N ARG A 190 19.65 -7.39 -19.90
CA ARG A 190 18.99 -8.43 -19.06
C ARG A 190 17.47 -8.20 -18.96
N ARG A 191 16.71 -9.31 -18.83
CA ARG A 191 15.23 -9.32 -18.76
C ARG A 191 14.65 -8.46 -17.62
N SER A 192 15.42 -8.22 -16.55
CA SER A 192 15.00 -7.40 -15.41
C SER A 192 14.79 -5.93 -15.76
N THR A 193 15.51 -5.40 -16.76
CA THR A 193 15.44 -4.00 -17.18
C THR A 193 14.12 -3.69 -17.89
N ARG A 194 13.60 -4.61 -18.70
CA ARG A 194 12.31 -4.49 -19.41
C ARG A 194 11.11 -4.42 -18.46
N ARG A 195 11.14 -5.18 -17.36
CA ARG A 195 10.05 -5.20 -16.37
C ARG A 195 10.00 -3.92 -15.54
N SER A 196 11.17 -3.30 -15.32
CA SER A 196 11.29 -2.02 -14.60
C SER A 196 10.80 -0.84 -15.45
N THR A 197 11.16 -0.79 -16.73
CA THR A 197 10.65 0.23 -17.66
C THR A 197 9.15 0.10 -17.90
N TYR A 198 8.63 -1.14 -18.03
CA TYR A 198 7.20 -1.41 -18.13
C TYR A 198 6.42 -0.88 -16.91
N LYS A 199 6.87 -1.19 -15.68
CA LYS A 199 6.21 -0.69 -14.47
C LYS A 199 6.27 0.83 -14.33
N ALA A 200 7.35 1.46 -14.83
CA ALA A 200 7.47 2.91 -14.84
C ALA A 200 6.52 3.54 -15.86
N ALA A 201 6.45 3.01 -17.09
CA ALA A 201 5.56 3.49 -18.14
C ALA A 201 4.08 3.28 -17.78
N ALA A 202 3.74 2.12 -17.21
CA ALA A 202 2.36 1.83 -16.77
C ALA A 202 1.91 2.69 -15.58
N ARG A 203 2.83 3.09 -14.69
CA ARG A 203 2.53 4.05 -13.62
C ARG A 203 2.37 5.47 -14.17
N TYR A 204 3.19 5.86 -15.14
CA TYR A 204 3.12 7.16 -15.80
C TYR A 204 1.83 7.32 -16.61
N ALA A 205 1.41 6.29 -17.34
CA ALA A 205 0.14 6.27 -18.08
C ALA A 205 -1.11 6.24 -17.18
N ALA A 206 -0.96 6.01 -15.89
CA ALA A 206 -2.04 5.93 -14.90
C ALA A 206 -2.06 7.10 -13.91
N SER A 207 -1.13 8.05 -14.04
CA SER A 207 -1.10 9.34 -13.34
C SER A 207 -1.61 10.43 -14.26
#